data_AF-A0A357MAK8-F1
#
_entry.id   AF-A0A357MAK8-F1
#
_cell.length_a   1.000
_cell.length_b   1.000
_cell.length_c   1.000
_cell.angle_alpha   90.00
_cell.angle_beta   90.00
_cell.angle_gamma   90.00
#
_symmetry.space_group_name_H-M   'P 1'
#
loop_
_entity.id
_entity.type
_entity.pdbx_description
1 polymer ?
#
loop_
_entity_poly.entity_id
_entity_poly.type
_entity_poly.pdbx_seq_one_letter_code
_entity_poly.pdbx_strand_id
1 'polypeptide(L)'
;MVADAERWFKNDPVMKAVDRFNIASVIALAPTDKTIDDQQARLKDVNYLTLQGARDGDVHDFYGDRQYIRTSYFQDSSAFKSSLYIADANHSQFNSDWGAYDQTLPAGLFLNRAQIMEADKQRQIAKVYVSAFLETTLHGKDEYQSLFRDYRSGLKWLPETTYYNRFQDGGYRPVATFDEDRNKNTVNLGTAKASGLSWSEELAKDRESKSKATYGVVLERTAKKDEEAYYNIKLKDSVVTEMALSDADGPTFSLANLNGDIKDELSIPLPPNVEVELTDKNDTSARLPLSEVMDILPLPQTQFTLFPWLEERINDGKYGDLSEAVFQTYEMPFEQFQEEEPELEPENLTEITFYLKAEGDKIMLDDIGFYDLGIRNMF
;
A
#
# COMPACT_ATOMS: atom_id res chain seq x y z
N MET A 1 18.52 -4.61 -9.57
CA MET A 1 19.32 -5.31 -10.59
C MET A 1 19.84 -6.65 -10.11
N VAL A 2 20.68 -6.73 -9.05
CA VAL A 2 21.29 -8.01 -8.62
C VAL A 2 20.26 -9.07 -8.24
N ALA A 3 19.20 -8.69 -7.52
CA ALA A 3 18.08 -9.60 -7.17
C ALA A 3 17.17 -9.99 -8.36
N ASP A 4 17.48 -9.53 -9.57
CA ASP A 4 16.77 -9.82 -10.82
C ASP A 4 17.81 -9.98 -11.96
N ALA A 5 18.97 -10.55 -11.63
CA ALA A 5 20.16 -10.47 -12.48
C ALA A 5 19.97 -11.08 -13.87
N GLU A 6 19.15 -12.14 -14.00
CA GLU A 6 18.88 -12.76 -15.30
C GLU A 6 18.26 -11.78 -16.29
N ARG A 7 17.40 -10.85 -15.84
CA ARG A 7 16.82 -9.80 -16.70
C ARG A 7 17.90 -8.87 -17.24
N TRP A 8 18.85 -8.47 -16.41
CA TRP A 8 19.82 -7.41 -16.72
C TRP A 8 21.10 -7.90 -17.40
N PHE A 9 21.56 -9.09 -17.03
CA PHE A 9 22.88 -9.59 -17.37
C PHE A 9 22.81 -10.88 -18.18
N LYS A 10 21.69 -11.14 -18.87
CA LYS A 10 21.52 -12.34 -19.69
C LYS A 10 22.68 -12.47 -20.69
N ASN A 11 23.37 -13.60 -20.64
CA ASN A 11 24.57 -13.91 -21.45
C ASN A 11 25.83 -13.08 -21.12
N ASP A 12 25.81 -12.23 -20.10
CA ASP A 12 27.01 -11.55 -19.60
C ASP A 12 27.85 -12.52 -18.74
N PRO A 13 29.19 -12.54 -18.89
CA PRO A 13 30.06 -13.34 -18.02
C PRO A 13 29.86 -13.12 -16.52
N VAL A 14 29.36 -11.95 -16.09
CA VAL A 14 29.06 -11.63 -14.69
C VAL A 14 27.99 -12.54 -14.08
N MET A 15 27.12 -13.16 -14.89
CA MET A 15 26.11 -14.11 -14.39
C MET A 15 26.75 -15.27 -13.62
N LYS A 16 27.92 -15.77 -14.07
CA LYS A 16 28.65 -16.83 -13.35
C LYS A 16 29.05 -16.41 -11.93
N ALA A 17 29.28 -15.12 -11.70
CA ALA A 17 29.57 -14.60 -10.37
C ALA A 17 28.29 -14.43 -9.56
N VAL A 18 27.19 -13.98 -10.18
CA VAL A 18 25.91 -13.78 -9.52
C VAL A 18 25.28 -15.09 -9.08
N ASP A 19 25.38 -16.16 -9.88
CA ASP A 19 24.84 -17.50 -9.57
C ASP A 19 25.41 -18.12 -8.28
N ARG A 20 26.47 -17.53 -7.72
CA ARG A 20 27.08 -17.95 -6.45
C ARG A 20 26.33 -17.41 -5.22
N PHE A 21 25.41 -16.47 -5.42
CA PHE A 21 24.66 -15.82 -4.35
C PHE A 21 23.18 -16.15 -4.49
N ASN A 22 22.52 -16.42 -3.36
CA ASN A 22 21.07 -16.45 -3.27
C ASN A 22 20.59 -15.17 -2.60
N ILE A 23 20.00 -14.25 -3.36
CA ILE A 23 19.50 -12.99 -2.80
C ILE A 23 18.07 -13.22 -2.27
N ALA A 24 17.97 -13.47 -0.96
CA ALA A 24 16.68 -13.75 -0.32
C ALA A 24 15.86 -12.49 0.00
N SER A 25 16.54 -11.35 0.21
CA SER A 25 15.91 -10.14 0.74
C SER A 25 16.53 -8.87 0.16
N VAL A 26 15.67 -7.88 -0.12
CA VAL A 26 16.04 -6.53 -0.58
C VAL A 26 15.40 -5.51 0.34
N ILE A 27 16.21 -4.60 0.87
CA ILE A 27 15.75 -3.45 1.67
C ILE A 27 16.10 -2.18 0.90
N ALA A 28 15.09 -1.34 0.68
CA ALA A 28 15.19 -0.08 -0.02
C ALA A 28 14.89 1.08 0.96
N LEU A 29 15.87 1.94 1.21
CA LEU A 29 15.71 3.12 2.07
C LEU A 29 15.68 4.37 1.18
N ALA A 30 14.53 5.02 1.12
CA ALA A 30 14.24 6.13 0.21
C ALA A 30 14.80 5.92 -1.22
N PRO A 31 14.42 4.81 -1.88
CA PRO A 31 15.01 4.45 -3.16
C PRO A 31 14.56 5.38 -4.28
N THR A 32 15.35 5.45 -5.35
CA THR A 32 14.85 5.87 -6.66
C THR A 32 14.42 4.65 -7.47
N ASP A 33 13.53 4.85 -8.44
CA ASP A 33 13.11 3.79 -9.37
C ASP A 33 13.26 4.24 -10.82
N LYS A 34 14.42 3.92 -11.42
CA LYS A 34 14.78 4.36 -12.77
C LYS A 34 14.66 3.23 -13.80
N THR A 35 14.16 3.60 -14.96
CA THR A 35 14.24 2.76 -16.16
C THR A 35 15.66 2.83 -16.74
N ILE A 36 16.25 1.67 -17.00
CA ILE A 36 17.56 1.53 -17.63
C ILE A 36 17.39 0.58 -18.81
N ASP A 37 17.80 1.00 -20.01
CA ASP A 37 17.63 0.26 -21.27
C ASP A 37 16.20 -0.25 -21.50
N ASP A 38 15.20 0.61 -21.26
CA ASP A 38 13.76 0.30 -21.31
C ASP A 38 13.31 -0.83 -20.37
N GLN A 39 14.10 -1.11 -19.33
CA GLN A 39 13.82 -2.13 -18.32
C GLN A 39 13.75 -1.55 -16.91
N GLN A 40 12.98 -2.24 -16.07
CA GLN A 40 12.89 -2.01 -14.63
C GLN A 40 12.98 -3.36 -13.92
N ALA A 41 13.43 -3.34 -12.66
CA ALA A 41 13.59 -4.56 -11.88
C ALA A 41 12.21 -5.16 -11.52
N ARG A 42 12.14 -6.49 -11.57
CA ARG A 42 10.97 -7.28 -11.22
C ARG A 42 11.40 -8.39 -10.28
N LEU A 43 11.16 -8.19 -8.99
CA LEU A 43 11.47 -9.20 -7.99
C LEU A 43 10.40 -10.29 -8.03
N LYS A 44 10.83 -11.54 -8.11
CA LYS A 44 9.96 -12.71 -8.02
C LYS A 44 10.44 -13.57 -6.88
N ASP A 45 9.58 -13.80 -5.91
CA ASP A 45 9.88 -14.67 -4.76
C ASP A 45 11.09 -14.21 -3.93
N VAL A 46 11.28 -12.89 -3.84
CA VAL A 46 12.32 -12.25 -3.03
C VAL A 46 11.63 -11.33 -2.03
N ASN A 47 12.07 -11.37 -0.77
CA ASN A 47 11.53 -10.48 0.24
C ASN A 47 11.86 -9.03 -0.10
N TYR A 48 10.90 -8.13 0.03
CA TYR A 48 11.09 -6.72 -0.29
C TYR A 48 10.58 -5.81 0.82
N LEU A 49 11.45 -4.96 1.36
CA LEU A 49 11.07 -3.89 2.28
C LEU A 49 11.42 -2.55 1.66
N THR A 50 10.50 -1.60 1.68
CA THR A 50 10.82 -0.20 1.37
C THR A 50 10.39 0.74 2.50
N LEU A 51 11.27 1.63 2.92
CA LEU A 51 10.99 2.70 3.89
C LEU A 51 11.20 4.04 3.18
N GLN A 52 10.22 4.93 3.24
CA GLN A 52 10.37 6.27 2.69
C GLN A 52 9.61 7.31 3.52
N GLY A 53 10.17 8.52 3.58
CA GLY A 53 9.55 9.66 4.24
C GLY A 53 8.73 10.51 3.28
N ALA A 54 7.62 11.08 3.77
CA ALA A 54 6.80 11.99 2.96
C ALA A 54 7.42 13.38 2.80
N ARG A 55 8.42 13.72 3.63
CA ARG A 55 9.16 14.99 3.60
C ARG A 55 10.55 14.82 3.00
N ASP A 56 10.67 13.86 2.09
CA ASP A 56 11.86 13.60 1.31
C ASP A 56 11.99 14.67 0.20
N GLY A 57 12.81 15.68 0.42
CA GLY A 57 12.99 16.78 -0.53
C GLY A 57 13.86 16.43 -1.75
N ASP A 58 14.55 15.28 -1.73
CA ASP A 58 15.35 14.81 -2.86
C ASP A 58 14.54 13.89 -3.76
N VAL A 59 14.03 12.83 -3.16
CA VAL A 59 13.23 11.75 -3.71
C VAL A 59 11.80 11.91 -3.20
N HIS A 60 11.15 12.96 -3.69
CA HIS A 60 9.84 13.46 -3.20
C HIS A 60 8.63 12.59 -3.55
N ASP A 61 8.71 11.77 -4.60
CA ASP A 61 7.69 10.75 -4.89
C ASP A 61 8.03 9.43 -4.19
N PHE A 62 7.02 8.67 -3.78
CA PHE A 62 7.19 7.35 -3.18
C PHE A 62 7.61 6.25 -4.19
N TYR A 63 8.81 6.37 -4.78
CA TYR A 63 9.32 5.46 -5.81
C TYR A 63 9.45 4.02 -5.35
N GLY A 64 9.72 3.78 -4.07
CA GLY A 64 9.80 2.44 -3.50
C GLY A 64 8.52 1.62 -3.67
N ASP A 65 7.37 2.31 -3.72
CA ASP A 65 6.04 1.71 -3.93
C ASP A 65 5.88 1.14 -5.35
N ARG A 66 6.54 1.73 -6.35
CA ARG A 66 6.54 1.19 -7.73
C ARG A 66 7.23 -0.16 -7.82
N GLN A 67 8.35 -0.33 -7.09
CA GLN A 67 9.02 -1.62 -7.00
C GLN A 67 8.22 -2.62 -6.15
N TYR A 68 7.52 -2.16 -5.10
CA TYR A 68 6.57 -2.97 -4.34
C TYR A 68 5.50 -3.56 -5.26
N ILE A 69 4.88 -2.73 -6.11
CA ILE A 69 3.86 -3.13 -7.09
C ILE A 69 4.42 -4.18 -8.08
N ARG A 70 5.64 -3.98 -8.60
CA ARG A 70 6.28 -4.92 -9.54
C ARG A 70 6.88 -6.17 -8.89
N THR A 71 6.72 -6.35 -7.59
CA THR A 71 7.20 -7.53 -6.85
C THR A 71 6.06 -8.53 -6.68
N SER A 72 6.30 -9.79 -7.07
CA SER A 72 5.30 -10.85 -7.09
C SER A 72 5.77 -12.12 -6.39
N TYR A 73 4.83 -12.89 -5.86
CA TYR A 73 5.09 -14.15 -5.15
C TYR A 73 4.38 -15.31 -5.84
N PHE A 74 4.96 -16.49 -5.72
CA PHE A 74 4.21 -17.72 -6.01
C PHE A 74 3.20 -17.95 -4.88
N GLN A 75 2.10 -18.62 -5.23
CA GLN A 75 1.17 -19.14 -4.24
C GLN A 75 1.96 -19.97 -3.21
N ASP A 76 1.68 -19.71 -1.93
CA ASP A 76 2.28 -20.38 -0.78
C ASP A 76 3.77 -20.09 -0.55
N SER A 77 4.31 -19.05 -1.18
CA SER A 77 5.65 -18.56 -0.86
C SER A 77 5.76 -18.07 0.59
N SER A 78 6.89 -18.38 1.23
CA SER A 78 7.27 -17.78 2.52
C SER A 78 7.83 -16.36 2.40
N ALA A 79 8.10 -15.89 1.18
CA ALA A 79 8.58 -14.54 0.95
C ALA A 79 7.43 -13.52 0.99
N PHE A 80 7.74 -12.29 1.38
CA PHE A 80 6.76 -11.21 1.49
C PHE A 80 7.33 -9.85 1.08
N LYS A 81 6.42 -8.92 0.74
CA LYS A 81 6.72 -7.51 0.55
C LYS A 81 6.04 -6.66 1.60
N SER A 82 6.70 -5.60 2.01
CA SER A 82 6.14 -4.56 2.86
C SER A 82 6.66 -3.19 2.44
N SER A 83 5.79 -2.19 2.48
CA SER A 83 6.17 -0.79 2.33
C SER A 83 5.75 -0.01 3.56
N LEU A 84 6.55 0.99 3.94
CA LEU A 84 6.22 1.93 5.00
C LEU A 84 6.49 3.35 4.52
N TYR A 85 5.41 4.13 4.40
CA TYR A 85 5.46 5.56 4.15
C TYR A 85 5.28 6.30 5.47
N ILE A 86 6.22 7.20 5.79
CA ILE A 86 6.34 7.81 7.10
C ILE A 86 6.12 9.32 6.96
N ALA A 87 5.05 9.85 7.55
CA ALA A 87 4.58 11.21 7.26
C ALA A 87 5.62 12.31 7.56
N ASP A 88 6.39 12.18 8.64
CA ASP A 88 7.32 13.22 9.06
C ASP A 88 8.80 12.91 8.75
N ALA A 89 9.10 11.76 8.14
CA ALA A 89 10.47 11.39 7.80
C ALA A 89 10.96 12.11 6.53
N ASN A 90 12.28 12.28 6.43
CA ASN A 90 12.97 12.85 5.27
C ASN A 90 13.85 11.83 4.54
N HIS A 91 14.56 12.23 3.49
CA HIS A 91 15.51 11.35 2.79
C HIS A 91 16.76 11.02 3.63
N SER A 92 17.29 12.07 4.28
CA SER A 92 18.69 12.12 4.71
C SER A 92 18.95 11.53 6.10
N GLN A 93 17.91 11.33 6.89
CA GLN A 93 18.02 10.89 8.29
C GLN A 93 17.90 9.38 8.47
N PHE A 94 17.89 8.57 7.40
CA PHE A 94 18.10 7.11 7.50
C PHE A 94 19.55 6.75 7.89
N ASN A 95 20.49 7.72 7.84
CA ASN A 95 21.88 7.57 8.26
C ASN A 95 22.32 8.67 9.24
N SER A 96 23.57 8.64 9.69
CA SER A 96 24.17 9.60 10.63
C SER A 96 24.93 10.76 9.99
N ASP A 97 25.18 10.69 8.68
CA ASP A 97 26.24 11.46 8.03
C ASP A 97 25.70 12.63 7.21
N TRP A 98 24.53 12.46 6.57
CA TRP A 98 23.98 13.45 5.63
C TRP A 98 23.32 14.66 6.32
N GLY A 99 23.03 14.54 7.62
CA GLY A 99 22.34 15.59 8.38
C GLY A 99 20.88 15.76 7.96
N ALA A 100 20.33 16.96 8.12
CA ALA A 100 18.93 17.28 7.79
C ALA A 100 18.76 18.08 6.48
N TYR A 101 19.86 18.33 5.76
CA TYR A 101 19.82 19.03 4.49
C TYR A 101 19.62 18.01 3.38
N ASP A 102 18.37 17.90 2.94
CA ASP A 102 17.94 16.98 1.89
C ASP A 102 18.43 17.39 0.48
N GLN A 103 19.00 18.58 0.35
CA GLN A 103 19.47 19.10 -0.93
C GLN A 103 20.80 19.83 -0.78
N THR A 104 21.61 19.79 -1.82
CA THR A 104 22.83 20.58 -1.90
C THR A 104 22.53 22.09 -1.93
N LEU A 105 23.48 22.90 -1.46
CA LEU A 105 23.40 24.35 -1.58
C LEU A 105 23.47 24.79 -3.06
N PRO A 106 22.71 25.82 -3.47
CA PRO A 106 21.90 26.72 -2.65
C PRO A 106 20.46 26.24 -2.40
N ALA A 107 19.96 25.23 -3.12
CA ALA A 107 18.56 24.78 -3.03
C ALA A 107 18.15 24.37 -1.60
N GLY A 108 19.06 23.71 -0.87
CA GLY A 108 18.85 23.33 0.52
C GLY A 108 18.54 24.47 1.50
N LEU A 109 18.86 25.74 1.17
CA LEU A 109 18.53 26.90 2.02
C LEU A 109 17.04 27.22 2.04
N PHE A 110 16.32 26.81 0.99
CA PHE A 110 14.91 27.15 0.79
C PHE A 110 13.97 26.02 1.20
N LEU A 111 14.50 24.90 1.71
CA LEU A 111 13.68 23.78 2.16
C LEU A 111 13.02 24.05 3.51
N ASN A 112 11.75 23.69 3.62
CA ASN A 112 11.02 23.67 4.87
C ASN A 112 11.39 22.42 5.67
N ARG A 113 11.82 22.63 6.91
CA ARG A 113 12.24 21.57 7.82
C ARG A 113 11.43 21.56 9.12
N ALA A 114 10.46 22.47 9.27
CA ALA A 114 9.77 22.70 10.53
C ALA A 114 8.92 21.49 10.99
N GLN A 115 8.53 20.64 10.05
CA GLN A 115 7.70 19.46 10.28
C GLN A 115 8.47 18.15 10.04
N ILE A 116 9.80 18.21 9.85
CA ILE A 116 10.63 17.01 9.73
C ILE A 116 10.88 16.45 11.14
N MET A 117 10.68 15.15 11.26
CA MET A 117 10.98 14.34 12.43
C MET A 117 12.43 14.51 12.92
N GLU A 118 12.65 14.35 14.23
CA GLU A 118 13.99 14.30 14.79
C GLU A 118 14.79 13.10 14.25
N ALA A 119 16.06 13.32 13.88
CA ALA A 119 16.85 12.32 13.15
C ALA A 119 17.02 10.99 13.90
N ASP A 120 17.10 11.02 15.24
CA ASP A 120 17.18 9.81 16.07
C ASP A 120 15.89 8.99 16.03
N LYS A 121 14.73 9.65 15.92
CA LYS A 121 13.42 9.00 15.77
C LYS A 121 13.30 8.32 14.42
N GLN A 122 13.72 8.96 13.33
CA GLN A 122 13.73 8.32 12.00
C GLN A 122 14.69 7.13 11.95
N ARG A 123 15.90 7.26 12.51
CA ARG A 123 16.81 6.13 12.64
C ARG A 123 16.28 5.03 13.54
N GLN A 124 15.46 5.34 14.54
CA GLN A 124 14.78 4.33 15.36
C GLN A 124 13.77 3.53 14.53
N ILE A 125 12.99 4.17 13.66
CA ILE A 125 12.11 3.45 12.71
C ILE A 125 12.94 2.53 11.83
N ALA A 126 14.00 3.05 11.21
CA ALA A 126 14.89 2.29 10.35
C ALA A 126 15.49 1.09 11.08
N LYS A 127 15.99 1.29 12.30
CA LYS A 127 16.56 0.23 13.14
C LYS A 127 15.54 -0.86 13.42
N VAL A 128 14.31 -0.51 13.80
CA VAL A 128 13.25 -1.48 14.11
C VAL A 128 12.89 -2.29 12.87
N TYR A 129 12.51 -1.62 11.78
CA TYR A 129 12.05 -2.30 10.56
C TYR A 129 13.17 -3.12 9.89
N VAL A 130 14.38 -2.58 9.75
CA VAL A 130 15.50 -3.29 9.12
C VAL A 130 15.90 -4.50 9.95
N SER A 131 16.02 -4.37 11.27
CA SER A 131 16.42 -5.49 12.13
C SER A 131 15.35 -6.58 12.12
N ALA A 132 14.08 -6.21 12.34
CA ALA A 132 12.95 -7.13 12.29
C ALA A 132 12.88 -7.88 10.96
N PHE A 133 13.10 -7.17 9.84
CA PHE A 133 12.97 -7.76 8.51
C PHE A 133 14.08 -8.76 8.23
N LEU A 134 15.32 -8.44 8.63
CA LEU A 134 16.44 -9.38 8.50
C LEU A 134 16.27 -10.59 9.43
N GLU A 135 15.81 -10.40 10.66
CA GLU A 135 15.52 -11.51 11.58
C GLU A 135 14.40 -12.42 11.03
N THR A 136 13.30 -11.86 10.50
CA THR A 136 12.23 -12.66 9.88
C THR A 136 12.73 -13.38 8.63
N THR A 137 13.35 -12.67 7.70
CA THR A 137 13.61 -13.21 6.36
C THR A 137 14.88 -14.05 6.27
N LEU A 138 15.84 -13.88 7.18
CA LEU A 138 17.11 -14.61 7.16
C LEU A 138 17.27 -15.58 8.33
N HIS A 139 16.61 -15.32 9.48
CA HIS A 139 16.72 -16.17 10.68
C HIS A 139 15.41 -16.89 11.04
N GLY A 140 14.34 -16.73 10.25
CA GLY A 140 13.06 -17.40 10.50
C GLY A 140 12.36 -16.93 11.78
N LYS A 141 12.57 -15.67 12.17
CA LYS A 141 11.88 -15.04 13.31
C LYS A 141 10.52 -14.50 12.89
N ASP A 142 9.57 -15.41 12.72
CA ASP A 142 8.21 -15.09 12.27
C ASP A 142 7.44 -14.24 13.28
N GLU A 143 7.86 -14.17 14.55
CA GLU A 143 7.22 -13.31 15.55
C GLU A 143 7.20 -11.82 15.16
N TYR A 144 8.18 -11.38 14.34
CA TYR A 144 8.24 -10.00 13.85
C TYR A 144 7.39 -9.76 12.60
N GLN A 145 6.81 -10.79 11.97
CA GLN A 145 6.05 -10.60 10.74
C GLN A 145 4.83 -9.70 10.94
N SER A 146 4.22 -9.77 12.13
CA SER A 146 3.11 -8.91 12.55
C SER A 146 3.40 -7.42 12.35
N LEU A 147 4.66 -6.98 12.51
CA LEU A 147 5.08 -5.59 12.27
C LEU A 147 4.89 -5.15 10.81
N PHE A 148 5.13 -6.05 9.87
CA PHE A 148 5.06 -5.75 8.43
C PHE A 148 3.64 -5.81 7.90
N ARG A 149 2.81 -6.68 8.49
CA ARG A 149 1.37 -6.79 8.22
C ARG A 149 0.62 -5.57 8.74
N ASP A 150 0.88 -5.21 9.98
CA ASP A 150 0.26 -4.07 10.65
C ASP A 150 1.29 -3.35 11.54
N TYR A 151 1.65 -2.12 11.16
CA TYR A 151 2.61 -1.31 11.90
C TYR A 151 2.20 -1.07 13.36
N ARG A 152 0.90 -1.17 13.68
CA ARG A 152 0.35 -0.91 15.01
C ARG A 152 0.85 -1.92 16.05
N SER A 153 1.15 -3.14 15.62
CA SER A 153 1.76 -4.19 16.45
C SER A 153 3.13 -3.76 17.03
N GLY A 154 3.83 -2.85 16.34
CA GLY A 154 5.16 -2.35 16.70
C GLY A 154 5.20 -1.00 17.41
N LEU A 155 4.06 -0.35 17.71
CA LEU A 155 4.03 1.05 18.18
C LEU A 155 4.87 1.32 19.42
N LYS A 156 5.07 0.32 20.28
CA LYS A 156 5.94 0.44 21.47
C LYS A 156 7.42 0.67 21.12
N TRP A 157 7.85 0.33 19.91
CA TRP A 157 9.22 0.52 19.42
C TRP A 157 9.36 1.71 18.47
N LEU A 158 8.23 2.20 17.95
CA LEU A 158 8.17 3.25 16.95
C LEU A 158 7.91 4.62 17.60
N PRO A 159 8.49 5.70 17.04
CA PRO A 159 8.12 7.04 17.44
C PRO A 159 6.69 7.39 17.01
N GLU A 160 6.09 8.37 17.68
CA GLU A 160 4.80 8.92 17.30
C GLU A 160 4.92 9.70 15.98
N THR A 161 4.17 9.26 14.96
CA THR A 161 3.91 9.92 13.67
C THR A 161 2.82 9.12 12.96
N THR A 162 2.42 9.55 11.77
CA THR A 162 1.50 8.83 10.89
C THR A 162 2.27 7.88 9.98
N TYR A 163 1.80 6.64 9.89
CA TYR A 163 2.38 5.58 9.06
C TYR A 163 1.33 5.08 8.07
N TYR A 164 1.77 4.73 6.86
CA TYR A 164 0.99 3.97 5.90
C TYR A 164 1.80 2.72 5.56
N ASN A 165 1.24 1.55 5.85
CA ASN A 165 1.86 0.27 5.55
C ASN A 165 1.08 -0.48 4.47
N ARG A 166 1.83 -1.07 3.54
CA ARG A 166 1.30 -2.14 2.69
C ARG A 166 1.97 -3.45 3.04
N PHE A 167 1.24 -4.54 2.87
CA PHE A 167 1.74 -5.89 3.04
C PHE A 167 1.15 -6.82 1.98
N GLN A 168 1.96 -7.77 1.53
CA GLN A 168 1.49 -8.91 0.73
C GLN A 168 2.51 -10.04 0.84
N ASP A 169 2.06 -11.28 0.95
CA ASP A 169 2.91 -12.48 0.90
C ASP A 169 2.34 -13.52 -0.08
N GLY A 170 2.91 -14.73 -0.07
CA GLY A 170 2.44 -15.84 -0.89
C GLY A 170 1.03 -16.36 -0.55
N GLY A 171 0.43 -15.92 0.56
CA GLY A 171 -0.94 -16.27 0.95
C GLY A 171 -2.02 -15.36 0.33
N TYR A 172 -1.63 -14.31 -0.39
CA TYR A 172 -2.58 -13.41 -1.05
C TYR A 172 -3.25 -14.05 -2.27
N ARG A 173 -4.58 -14.09 -2.26
CA ARG A 173 -5.42 -14.70 -3.29
C ARG A 173 -6.25 -13.59 -3.97
N PRO A 174 -5.87 -13.13 -5.18
CA PRO A 174 -6.44 -11.92 -5.77
C PRO A 174 -7.88 -12.13 -6.29
N VAL A 175 -8.77 -11.17 -5.98
CA VAL A 175 -10.16 -11.08 -6.49
C VAL A 175 -10.28 -9.96 -7.53
N ALA A 176 -9.72 -8.78 -7.24
CA ALA A 176 -9.71 -7.63 -8.14
C ALA A 176 -8.41 -6.82 -7.95
N THR A 177 -7.58 -6.79 -8.98
CA THR A 177 -6.32 -6.02 -9.02
C THR A 177 -6.42 -4.80 -9.93
N PHE A 178 -7.51 -4.68 -10.69
CA PHE A 178 -7.77 -3.61 -11.67
C PHE A 178 -6.68 -3.42 -12.74
N ASP A 179 -5.70 -4.31 -12.84
CA ASP A 179 -4.63 -4.28 -13.84
C ASP A 179 -4.88 -5.23 -15.03
N GLU A 180 -5.91 -6.07 -14.94
CA GLU A 180 -6.21 -7.13 -15.90
C GLU A 180 -6.76 -6.63 -17.23
N ASP A 181 -7.67 -5.65 -17.20
CA ASP A 181 -8.31 -5.05 -18.36
C ASP A 181 -8.79 -3.61 -18.04
N ARG A 182 -9.61 -3.00 -18.90
CA ARG A 182 -10.12 -1.62 -18.71
C ARG A 182 -11.64 -1.56 -18.71
N ASN A 183 -12.29 -2.71 -18.54
CA ASN A 183 -13.73 -2.81 -18.41
C ASN A 183 -14.09 -2.84 -16.94
N LYS A 184 -14.48 -1.67 -16.42
CA LYS A 184 -14.83 -1.50 -15.01
C LYS A 184 -15.83 -2.52 -14.44
N ASN A 185 -16.68 -3.13 -15.25
CA ASN A 185 -17.67 -4.12 -14.78
C ASN A 185 -17.12 -5.55 -14.62
N THR A 186 -15.84 -5.78 -14.91
CA THR A 186 -15.18 -7.08 -14.75
C THR A 186 -14.09 -7.00 -13.69
N VAL A 187 -13.87 -8.12 -13.00
CA VAL A 187 -12.73 -8.32 -12.10
C VAL A 187 -12.22 -9.75 -12.27
N ASN A 188 -10.98 -10.05 -11.83
CA ASN A 188 -10.35 -11.36 -12.01
C ASN A 188 -11.25 -12.55 -11.63
N LEU A 189 -11.92 -12.48 -10.47
CA LEU A 189 -12.78 -13.57 -9.95
C LEU A 189 -14.27 -13.25 -10.00
N GLY A 190 -14.73 -12.35 -10.87
CA GLY A 190 -16.14 -11.96 -10.85
C GLY A 190 -16.54 -10.81 -11.75
N THR A 191 -17.58 -10.09 -11.32
CA THR A 191 -18.08 -8.87 -11.96
C THR A 191 -18.33 -7.80 -10.93
N ALA A 192 -18.20 -6.55 -11.33
CA ALA A 192 -18.41 -5.40 -10.45
C ALA A 192 -19.61 -4.55 -10.90
N LYS A 193 -20.35 -4.02 -9.92
CA LYS A 193 -21.42 -3.03 -10.12
C LYS A 193 -21.33 -1.98 -9.03
N ALA A 194 -21.82 -0.77 -9.31
CA ALA A 194 -21.93 0.28 -8.31
C ALA A 194 -23.31 0.94 -8.37
N SER A 195 -23.78 1.43 -7.23
CA SER A 195 -24.98 2.26 -7.10
C SER A 195 -24.66 3.44 -6.21
N GLY A 196 -25.20 4.63 -6.50
CA GLY A 196 -24.95 5.82 -5.67
C GLY A 196 -23.51 6.35 -5.69
N LEU A 197 -22.65 5.82 -6.57
CA LEU A 197 -21.24 6.20 -6.73
C LEU A 197 -20.96 6.67 -8.15
N SER A 198 -20.10 7.68 -8.28
CA SER A 198 -19.26 7.83 -9.47
C SER A 198 -18.07 6.90 -9.32
N TRP A 199 -17.76 6.13 -10.36
CA TRP A 199 -16.65 5.17 -10.31
C TRP A 199 -15.96 4.94 -11.65
N SER A 200 -14.64 4.81 -11.57
CA SER A 200 -13.69 4.68 -12.67
C SER A 200 -12.49 3.85 -12.24
N GLU A 201 -11.90 3.10 -13.17
CA GLU A 201 -10.55 2.55 -12.99
C GLU A 201 -9.54 3.62 -13.41
N GLU A 202 -8.64 3.99 -12.50
CA GLU A 202 -7.66 5.06 -12.72
C GLU A 202 -6.27 4.61 -12.29
N LEU A 203 -5.26 5.16 -12.96
CA LEU A 203 -3.88 5.00 -12.54
C LEU A 203 -3.66 5.70 -11.20
N ALA A 204 -3.05 4.99 -10.25
CA ALA A 204 -2.47 5.62 -9.08
C ALA A 204 -1.33 6.56 -9.53
N LYS A 205 -1.32 7.78 -9.00
CA LYS A 205 -0.37 8.83 -9.38
C LYS A 205 0.50 9.29 -8.21
N ASP A 206 1.73 9.65 -8.55
CA ASP A 206 2.65 10.36 -7.65
C ASP A 206 2.40 11.88 -7.62
N ARG A 207 3.24 12.64 -6.92
CA ARG A 207 3.08 14.10 -6.77
C ARG A 207 3.26 14.81 -8.10
N GLU A 208 4.10 14.28 -8.98
CA GLU A 208 4.31 14.79 -10.33
C GLU A 208 3.20 14.35 -11.31
N SER A 209 2.09 13.78 -10.84
CA SER A 209 0.99 13.23 -11.66
C SER A 209 1.43 12.09 -12.61
N LYS A 210 2.56 11.45 -12.35
CA LYS A 210 3.07 10.31 -13.12
C LYS A 210 2.53 9.01 -12.54
N SER A 211 2.51 7.98 -13.39
CA SER A 211 1.99 6.65 -13.01
C SER A 211 2.86 5.98 -11.95
N LYS A 212 2.21 5.38 -10.94
CA LYS A 212 2.82 4.45 -9.98
C LYS A 212 2.83 3.00 -10.47
N ALA A 213 2.42 2.77 -11.73
CA ALA A 213 2.36 1.47 -12.41
C ALA A 213 1.33 0.46 -11.84
N THR A 214 0.29 0.94 -11.15
CA THR A 214 -0.91 0.18 -10.79
C THR A 214 -2.16 1.00 -11.12
N TYR A 215 -3.25 0.32 -11.45
CA TYR A 215 -4.60 0.88 -11.50
C TYR A 215 -5.35 0.53 -10.22
N GLY A 216 -6.27 1.40 -9.82
CA GLY A 216 -7.24 1.11 -8.78
C GLY A 216 -8.63 1.60 -9.18
N VAL A 217 -9.66 1.13 -8.48
CA VAL A 217 -11.01 1.67 -8.65
C VAL A 217 -11.19 2.89 -7.75
N VAL A 218 -11.43 4.05 -8.36
CA VAL A 218 -11.81 5.28 -7.67
C VAL A 218 -13.31 5.25 -7.45
N LEU A 219 -13.71 5.44 -6.20
CA LEU A 219 -15.12 5.50 -5.77
C LEU A 219 -15.36 6.88 -5.15
N GLU A 220 -16.32 7.62 -5.69
CA GLU A 220 -16.77 8.91 -5.15
C GLU A 220 -18.27 8.86 -4.88
N ARG A 221 -18.68 9.20 -3.66
CA ARG A 221 -20.10 9.20 -3.28
C ARG A 221 -20.86 10.31 -4.00
N THR A 222 -21.86 9.92 -4.80
CA THR A 222 -22.79 10.84 -5.48
C THR A 222 -24.24 10.72 -5.00
N ALA A 223 -24.55 9.69 -4.21
CA ALA A 223 -25.88 9.46 -3.64
C ALA A 223 -26.29 10.59 -2.70
N LYS A 224 -27.58 10.88 -2.64
CA LYS A 224 -28.08 11.88 -1.68
C LYS A 224 -27.87 11.42 -0.25
N LYS A 225 -27.94 12.37 0.67
CA LYS A 225 -28.05 12.07 2.10
C LYS A 225 -29.18 11.05 2.32
N ASP A 226 -28.88 9.96 3.04
CA ASP A 226 -29.75 8.81 3.35
C ASP A 226 -29.96 7.76 2.23
N GLU A 227 -29.41 7.94 1.03
CA GLU A 227 -29.39 6.89 -0.01
C GLU A 227 -28.14 6.00 0.13
N GLU A 228 -28.23 4.73 -0.24
CA GLU A 228 -27.06 3.84 -0.25
C GLU A 228 -26.12 4.19 -1.40
N ALA A 229 -24.82 4.13 -1.11
CA ALA A 229 -23.77 4.23 -2.11
C ALA A 229 -22.79 3.10 -1.90
N TYR A 230 -22.68 2.21 -2.88
CA TYR A 230 -21.89 1.00 -2.75
C TYR A 230 -21.24 0.57 -4.06
N TYR A 231 -20.12 -0.12 -3.91
CA TYR A 231 -19.41 -0.86 -4.94
C TYR A 231 -19.44 -2.34 -4.56
N ASN A 232 -20.03 -3.17 -5.40
CA ASN A 232 -20.26 -4.59 -5.14
C ASN A 232 -19.51 -5.44 -6.17
N ILE A 233 -18.73 -6.38 -5.67
CA ILE A 233 -18.11 -7.44 -6.45
C ILE A 233 -18.93 -8.70 -6.24
N LYS A 234 -19.50 -9.21 -7.33
CA LYS A 234 -20.10 -10.54 -7.36
C LYS A 234 -19.06 -11.56 -7.79
N LEU A 235 -18.74 -12.47 -6.87
CA LEU A 235 -17.81 -13.56 -7.10
C LEU A 235 -18.42 -14.58 -8.07
N LYS A 236 -17.58 -15.11 -8.95
CA LYS A 236 -17.98 -16.16 -9.88
C LYS A 236 -18.04 -17.49 -9.14
N ASP A 237 -19.12 -18.25 -9.36
CA ASP A 237 -19.17 -19.66 -8.96
C ASP A 237 -18.15 -20.46 -9.79
N SER A 238 -17.02 -20.80 -9.18
CA SER A 238 -15.93 -21.51 -9.83
C SER A 238 -14.98 -22.16 -8.82
N VAL A 239 -14.33 -23.24 -9.23
CA VAL A 239 -13.30 -23.92 -8.43
C VAL A 239 -12.18 -22.98 -7.98
N VAL A 240 -11.83 -21.97 -8.79
CA VAL A 240 -10.79 -20.99 -8.42
C VAL A 240 -11.27 -20.12 -7.26
N THR A 241 -12.55 -19.77 -7.22
CA THR A 241 -13.17 -19.01 -6.12
C THR A 241 -13.24 -19.86 -4.87
N GLU A 242 -13.66 -21.13 -4.99
CA GLU A 242 -13.67 -22.08 -3.86
C GLU A 242 -12.27 -22.25 -3.26
N MET A 243 -11.24 -22.40 -4.10
CA MET A 243 -9.85 -22.46 -3.66
C MET A 243 -9.36 -21.15 -3.05
N ALA A 244 -9.86 -20.00 -3.52
CA ALA A 244 -9.50 -18.72 -2.93
C ALA A 244 -10.01 -18.61 -1.48
N LEU A 245 -11.18 -19.19 -1.20
CA LEU A 245 -11.87 -19.12 0.09
C LEU A 245 -11.49 -20.24 1.06
N SER A 246 -11.09 -21.43 0.60
CA SER A 246 -10.98 -22.65 1.42
C SER A 246 -10.12 -22.53 2.68
N ASP A 247 -9.09 -21.68 2.65
CA ASP A 247 -8.19 -21.43 3.77
C ASP A 247 -7.94 -19.93 3.99
N ALA A 248 -8.87 -19.09 3.54
CA ALA A 248 -8.77 -17.66 3.79
C ALA A 248 -9.14 -17.34 5.24
N ASP A 249 -8.39 -16.43 5.86
CA ASP A 249 -8.72 -15.90 7.19
C ASP A 249 -9.60 -14.65 7.12
N GLY A 250 -9.70 -14.02 5.96
CA GLY A 250 -10.53 -12.85 5.73
C GLY A 250 -10.25 -12.15 4.39
N PRO A 251 -11.07 -11.16 4.00
CA PRO A 251 -10.76 -10.26 2.91
C PRO A 251 -9.57 -9.35 3.25
N THR A 252 -8.77 -9.04 2.24
CA THR A 252 -7.75 -7.99 2.28
C THR A 252 -7.91 -7.06 1.08
N PHE A 253 -7.54 -5.79 1.26
CA PHE A 253 -7.51 -4.80 0.19
C PHE A 253 -6.57 -3.65 0.54
N SER A 254 -6.07 -2.98 -0.50
CA SER A 254 -5.34 -1.72 -0.39
C SER A 254 -6.31 -0.55 -0.57
N LEU A 255 -6.30 0.43 0.33
CA LEU A 255 -7.13 1.64 0.23
C LEU A 255 -6.26 2.89 0.35
N ALA A 256 -6.44 3.82 -0.59
CA ALA A 256 -5.91 5.17 -0.52
C ALA A 256 -7.05 6.17 -0.25
N ASN A 257 -6.83 7.06 0.72
CA ASN A 257 -7.77 8.12 1.06
C ASN A 257 -7.67 9.26 0.05
N LEU A 258 -8.75 9.55 -0.67
CA LEU A 258 -8.81 10.66 -1.62
C LEU A 258 -9.74 11.79 -1.15
N ASN A 259 -10.20 11.76 0.12
CA ASN A 259 -10.88 12.89 0.72
C ASN A 259 -9.92 14.08 0.77
N GLY A 260 -10.36 15.24 0.29
CA GLY A 260 -9.56 16.46 0.32
C GLY A 260 -8.65 16.69 -0.89
N ASP A 261 -8.79 15.93 -1.98
CA ASP A 261 -8.23 16.28 -3.30
C ASP A 261 -8.78 17.62 -3.87
N ILE A 262 -9.67 18.29 -3.12
CA ILE A 262 -10.23 19.59 -3.44
C ILE A 262 -9.27 20.66 -2.94
N LYS A 263 -8.82 21.53 -3.86
CA LYS A 263 -7.88 22.66 -3.71
C LYS A 263 -8.25 23.74 -2.67
N ASP A 264 -9.10 23.47 -1.70
CA ASP A 264 -9.47 24.41 -0.63
C ASP A 264 -8.63 24.18 0.64
N GLU A 265 -7.61 25.02 0.80
CA GLU A 265 -6.51 24.95 1.78
C GLU A 265 -6.88 25.09 3.28
N LEU A 266 -8.13 24.94 3.72
CA LEU A 266 -8.53 25.37 5.08
C LEU A 266 -9.30 24.35 5.94
N SER A 267 -9.54 23.13 5.50
CA SER A 267 -10.11 22.08 6.35
C SER A 267 -9.32 20.78 6.26
N ILE A 268 -8.96 20.20 7.41
CA ILE A 268 -8.48 18.82 7.49
C ILE A 268 -9.64 17.95 6.99
N PRO A 269 -9.50 17.23 5.87
CA PRO A 269 -10.56 16.39 5.35
C PRO A 269 -10.92 15.35 6.42
N LEU A 270 -12.21 15.17 6.68
CA LEU A 270 -12.64 14.07 7.53
C LEU A 270 -12.26 12.75 6.86
N PRO A 271 -11.86 11.73 7.65
CA PRO A 271 -11.57 10.42 7.10
C PRO A 271 -12.84 9.85 6.41
N PRO A 272 -12.70 9.14 5.28
CA PRO A 272 -13.82 8.49 4.64
C PRO A 272 -14.55 7.54 5.59
N ASN A 273 -15.87 7.45 5.47
CA ASN A 273 -16.65 6.48 6.22
C ASN A 273 -16.99 5.28 5.33
N VAL A 274 -16.24 4.19 5.54
CA VAL A 274 -16.32 2.97 4.74
C VAL A 274 -16.83 1.81 5.60
N GLU A 275 -17.82 1.08 5.09
CA GLU A 275 -18.25 -0.22 5.63
C GLU A 275 -18.00 -1.30 4.58
N VAL A 276 -17.61 -2.50 5.02
CA VAL A 276 -17.45 -3.68 4.17
C VAL A 276 -18.50 -4.70 4.56
N GLU A 277 -19.20 -5.25 3.59
CA GLU A 277 -20.19 -6.31 3.77
C GLU A 277 -19.78 -7.55 2.97
N LEU A 278 -19.94 -8.70 3.60
CA LEU A 278 -19.76 -10.01 3.00
C LEU A 278 -21.11 -10.71 2.94
N THR A 279 -21.42 -11.32 1.79
CA THR A 279 -22.65 -12.10 1.59
C THR A 279 -22.31 -13.50 1.13
N ASP A 280 -22.89 -14.51 1.77
CA ASP A 280 -22.69 -15.93 1.42
C ASP A 280 -23.73 -16.45 0.40
N LYS A 281 -23.68 -17.75 0.09
CA LYS A 281 -24.60 -18.42 -0.84
C LYS A 281 -26.03 -18.58 -0.31
N ASN A 282 -26.22 -18.45 1.00
CA ASN A 282 -27.52 -18.55 1.68
C ASN A 282 -28.21 -17.19 1.77
N ASP A 283 -27.63 -16.15 1.15
CA ASP A 283 -28.02 -14.75 1.25
C ASP A 283 -27.89 -14.19 2.70
N THR A 284 -27.02 -14.80 3.52
CA THR A 284 -26.64 -14.26 4.84
C THR A 284 -25.57 -13.21 4.65
N SER A 285 -25.73 -12.05 5.28
CA SER A 285 -24.81 -10.91 5.15
C SER A 285 -24.32 -10.40 6.50
N ALA A 286 -23.03 -10.12 6.59
CA ALA A 286 -22.41 -9.46 7.73
C ALA A 286 -21.72 -8.17 7.28
N ARG A 287 -21.94 -7.07 7.99
CA ARG A 287 -21.41 -5.75 7.63
C ARG A 287 -20.62 -5.15 8.79
N LEU A 288 -19.39 -4.73 8.51
CA LEU A 288 -18.49 -4.13 9.48
C LEU A 288 -17.99 -2.75 9.01
N PRO A 289 -17.95 -1.74 9.89
CA PRO A 289 -17.27 -0.48 9.59
C PRO A 289 -15.76 -0.68 9.60
N LEU A 290 -15.05 -0.11 8.62
CA LEU A 290 -13.59 -0.26 8.52
C LEU A 290 -12.85 0.33 9.74
N SER A 291 -13.46 1.32 10.40
CA SER A 291 -12.95 1.94 11.64
C SER A 291 -12.86 0.98 12.84
N GLU A 292 -13.56 -0.15 12.82
CA GLU A 292 -13.37 -1.19 13.86
C GLU A 292 -12.07 -1.97 13.66
N VAL A 293 -11.55 -1.99 12.43
CA VAL A 293 -10.28 -2.65 12.08
C VAL A 293 -9.13 -1.66 12.13
N MET A 294 -9.23 -0.55 11.41
CA MET A 294 -8.20 0.49 11.33
C MET A 294 -8.79 1.81 10.81
N ASP A 295 -8.37 2.93 11.39
CA ASP A 295 -8.76 4.26 10.91
C ASP A 295 -8.18 4.56 9.52
N ILE A 296 -8.99 5.15 8.64
CA ILE A 296 -8.52 5.64 7.34
C ILE A 296 -7.84 7.00 7.53
N LEU A 297 -6.52 7.05 7.41
CA LEU A 297 -5.74 8.26 7.71
C LEU A 297 -5.75 9.28 6.55
N PRO A 298 -5.74 10.60 6.83
CA PRO A 298 -5.60 11.63 5.82
C PRO A 298 -4.17 11.71 5.29
N LEU A 299 -4.01 11.71 3.97
CA LEU A 299 -2.70 11.67 3.33
C LEU A 299 -1.78 12.83 3.75
N PRO A 300 -0.45 12.60 3.92
CA PRO A 300 0.47 13.65 4.31
C PRO A 300 0.57 14.75 3.26
N GLN A 301 0.16 15.97 3.63
CA GLN A 301 0.33 17.18 2.84
C GLN A 301 1.71 17.79 3.12
N THR A 302 2.58 17.80 2.11
CA THR A 302 3.98 18.23 2.25
C THR A 302 4.28 19.44 1.37
N GLN A 303 4.54 20.56 2.03
CA GLN A 303 5.20 21.71 1.42
C GLN A 303 6.71 21.58 1.66
N PHE A 304 7.48 21.38 0.59
CA PHE A 304 8.92 21.14 0.66
C PHE A 304 9.74 22.42 0.84
N THR A 305 9.19 23.57 0.48
CA THR A 305 9.88 24.87 0.46
C THR A 305 9.38 25.79 1.57
N LEU A 306 10.20 26.75 2.01
CA LEU A 306 9.83 27.70 3.07
C LEU A 306 8.64 28.60 2.71
N PHE A 307 8.38 28.81 1.43
CA PHE A 307 7.29 29.66 0.94
C PHE A 307 6.57 28.96 -0.22
N PRO A 308 5.22 28.82 -0.20
CA PRO A 308 4.48 28.06 -1.22
C PRO A 308 4.79 28.44 -2.67
N TRP A 309 4.99 29.74 -2.96
CA TRP A 309 5.31 30.22 -4.31
C TRP A 309 6.66 29.71 -4.87
N LEU A 310 7.52 29.14 -4.02
CA LEU A 310 8.78 28.51 -4.44
C LEU A 310 8.58 27.10 -4.96
N GLU A 311 7.49 26.39 -4.60
CA GLU A 311 7.22 25.03 -5.09
C GLU A 311 7.22 25.00 -6.63
N GLU A 312 6.52 25.96 -7.25
CA GLU A 312 6.41 26.09 -8.71
C GLU A 312 7.69 26.60 -9.40
N ARG A 313 8.67 27.10 -8.65
CA ARG A 313 9.85 27.81 -9.22
C ARG A 313 11.17 27.12 -8.97
N ILE A 314 11.29 26.35 -7.89
CA ILE A 314 12.50 25.59 -7.60
C ILE A 314 12.53 24.37 -8.51
N ASN A 315 13.64 24.20 -9.24
CA ASN A 315 13.89 23.06 -10.14
C ASN A 315 12.70 22.78 -11.09
N ASP A 316 12.18 23.83 -11.74
CA ASP A 316 11.08 23.74 -12.71
C ASP A 316 9.77 23.12 -12.17
N GLY A 317 9.45 23.36 -10.90
CA GLY A 317 8.20 22.88 -10.30
C GLY A 317 8.25 21.41 -9.88
N LYS A 318 9.45 20.87 -9.61
CA LYS A 318 9.65 19.43 -9.43
C LYS A 318 8.73 18.77 -8.39
N TYR A 319 8.31 19.48 -7.35
CA TYR A 319 7.59 18.87 -6.23
C TYR A 319 6.13 18.51 -6.53
N GLY A 320 5.55 19.07 -7.61
CA GLY A 320 4.19 18.75 -8.02
C GLY A 320 3.13 19.07 -6.96
N ASP A 321 2.20 18.14 -6.78
CA ASP A 321 1.12 18.22 -5.79
C ASP A 321 1.64 17.99 -4.35
N LEU A 322 0.94 18.54 -3.36
CA LEU A 322 1.33 18.44 -1.93
C LEU A 322 1.25 17.00 -1.39
N SER A 323 0.52 16.12 -2.08
CA SER A 323 0.31 14.73 -1.71
C SER A 323 0.28 13.83 -2.95
N GLU A 324 0.35 12.52 -2.73
CA GLU A 324 0.21 11.50 -3.77
C GLU A 324 -0.67 10.36 -3.29
N ALA A 325 -1.14 9.51 -4.21
CA ALA A 325 -1.85 8.29 -3.84
C ALA A 325 -0.92 7.37 -3.03
N VAL A 326 -1.27 7.14 -1.77
CA VAL A 326 -0.59 6.20 -0.88
C VAL A 326 -1.62 5.22 -0.34
N PHE A 327 -1.39 3.94 -0.58
CA PHE A 327 -2.25 2.87 -0.11
C PHE A 327 -1.85 2.38 1.28
N GLN A 328 -2.86 1.97 2.04
CA GLN A 328 -2.77 1.22 3.28
C GLN A 328 -3.43 -0.15 3.05
N THR A 329 -2.78 -1.24 3.47
CA THR A 329 -3.40 -2.57 3.46
C THR A 329 -4.33 -2.71 4.66
N TYR A 330 -5.53 -3.23 4.42
CA TYR A 330 -6.50 -3.64 5.44
C TYR A 330 -6.69 -5.15 5.34
N GLU A 331 -6.66 -5.84 6.47
CA GLU A 331 -6.99 -7.26 6.62
C GLU A 331 -8.17 -7.31 7.60
N MET A 332 -9.33 -7.81 7.17
CA MET A 332 -10.52 -7.92 8.03
C MET A 332 -10.83 -9.40 8.30
N PRO A 333 -10.58 -9.92 9.52
CA PRO A 333 -10.79 -11.33 9.82
C PRO A 333 -12.24 -11.75 9.69
N PHE A 334 -12.50 -12.94 9.12
CA PHE A 334 -13.83 -13.54 9.08
C PHE A 334 -14.45 -13.71 10.47
N GLU A 335 -13.63 -13.96 11.49
CA GLU A 335 -14.07 -14.05 12.89
C GLU A 335 -14.87 -12.81 13.32
N GLN A 336 -14.44 -11.60 12.92
CA GLN A 336 -15.16 -10.36 13.26
C GLN A 336 -16.52 -10.28 12.57
N PHE A 337 -16.64 -10.77 11.33
CA PHE A 337 -17.91 -10.81 10.64
C PHE A 337 -18.87 -11.83 11.26
N GLN A 338 -18.33 -12.97 11.72
CA GLN A 338 -19.08 -14.03 12.40
C GLN A 338 -19.47 -13.67 13.84
N GLU A 339 -18.76 -12.75 14.49
CA GLU A 339 -19.19 -12.17 15.77
C GLU A 339 -20.48 -11.34 15.60
N GLU A 340 -20.62 -10.61 14.49
CA GLU A 340 -21.84 -9.84 14.17
C GLU A 340 -22.95 -10.70 13.58
N GLU A 341 -22.63 -11.66 12.70
CA GLU A 341 -23.60 -12.59 12.11
C GLU A 341 -23.07 -14.04 12.15
N PRO A 342 -23.41 -14.80 13.21
CA PRO A 342 -22.92 -16.18 13.41
C PRO A 342 -23.37 -17.19 12.35
N GLU A 343 -24.40 -16.89 11.55
CA GLU A 343 -24.87 -17.77 10.48
C GLU A 343 -24.10 -17.58 9.15
N LEU A 344 -23.22 -16.59 9.06
CA LEU A 344 -22.40 -16.36 7.86
C LEU A 344 -21.45 -17.55 7.62
N GLU A 345 -21.41 -18.03 6.37
CA GLU A 345 -20.48 -19.06 5.88
C GLU A 345 -19.36 -18.46 4.98
N PRO A 346 -18.20 -18.04 5.54
CA PRO A 346 -17.11 -17.42 4.77
C PRO A 346 -16.53 -18.30 3.66
N GLU A 347 -16.56 -19.61 3.80
CA GLU A 347 -16.10 -20.54 2.76
C GLU A 347 -17.02 -20.56 1.52
N ASN A 348 -18.20 -19.93 1.61
CA ASN A 348 -19.23 -19.91 0.58
C ASN A 348 -19.63 -18.49 0.15
N LEU A 349 -18.71 -17.53 0.23
CA LEU A 349 -18.98 -16.14 -0.16
C LEU A 349 -19.36 -16.00 -1.63
N THR A 350 -20.36 -15.17 -1.88
CA THR A 350 -20.85 -14.82 -3.22
C THR A 350 -20.62 -13.35 -3.56
N GLU A 351 -20.61 -12.46 -2.57
CA GLU A 351 -20.43 -11.02 -2.80
C GLU A 351 -19.53 -10.36 -1.75
N ILE A 352 -18.77 -9.36 -2.20
CA ILE A 352 -18.02 -8.41 -1.34
C ILE A 352 -18.51 -7.01 -1.71
N THR A 353 -18.99 -6.25 -0.73
CA THR A 353 -19.55 -4.91 -0.96
C THR A 353 -18.85 -3.86 -0.11
N PHE A 354 -18.42 -2.77 -0.74
CA PHE A 354 -17.86 -1.60 -0.10
C PHE A 354 -18.88 -0.46 -0.13
N TYR A 355 -19.27 0.04 1.04
CA TYR A 355 -20.19 1.16 1.18
C TYR A 355 -19.44 2.44 1.53
N LEU A 356 -19.79 3.55 0.89
CA LEU A 356 -19.34 4.90 1.28
C LEU A 356 -20.50 5.62 1.93
N LYS A 357 -20.35 6.09 3.17
CA LYS A 357 -21.46 6.56 3.99
C LYS A 357 -21.59 8.06 4.04
N ALA A 358 -20.48 8.80 4.07
CA ALA A 358 -20.48 10.24 4.25
C ALA A 358 -20.43 10.99 2.92
N GLU A 359 -21.11 12.15 2.87
CA GLU A 359 -21.06 13.04 1.71
C GLU A 359 -19.63 13.53 1.48
N GLY A 360 -19.17 13.45 0.22
CA GLY A 360 -17.80 13.81 -0.14
C GLY A 360 -16.78 12.68 0.05
N ASP A 361 -17.21 11.49 0.50
CA ASP A 361 -16.31 10.33 0.55
C ASP A 361 -15.79 9.99 -0.85
N LYS A 362 -14.46 9.94 -0.96
CA LYS A 362 -13.71 9.55 -2.13
C LYS A 362 -12.54 8.68 -1.72
N ILE A 363 -12.45 7.48 -2.28
CA ILE A 363 -11.38 6.52 -2.02
C ILE A 363 -10.89 5.91 -3.33
N MET A 364 -9.69 5.33 -3.29
CA MET A 364 -9.22 4.40 -4.32
C MET A 364 -8.95 3.05 -3.66
N LEU A 365 -9.56 2.00 -4.21
CA LEU A 365 -9.32 0.61 -3.81
C LEU A 365 -8.41 -0.08 -4.82
N ASP A 366 -7.53 -0.93 -4.34
CA ASP A 366 -6.63 -1.77 -5.12
C ASP A 366 -6.40 -3.10 -4.36
N ASP A 367 -5.79 -4.09 -5.01
CA ASP A 367 -5.40 -5.38 -4.42
C ASP A 367 -6.49 -6.05 -3.57
N ILE A 368 -7.75 -6.05 -4.03
CA ILE A 368 -8.83 -6.73 -3.32
C ILE A 368 -8.64 -8.24 -3.49
N GLY A 369 -8.63 -8.97 -2.38
CA GLY A 369 -8.49 -10.42 -2.37
C GLY A 369 -8.76 -11.02 -1.01
N PHE A 370 -8.22 -12.21 -0.80
CA PHE A 370 -8.22 -12.89 0.48
C PHE A 370 -6.79 -13.11 0.96
N TYR A 371 -6.60 -13.10 2.27
CA TYR A 371 -5.33 -13.42 2.89
C TYR A 371 -5.42 -14.74 3.66
N ASP A 372 -4.26 -15.35 3.85
CA ASP A 372 -4.07 -16.64 4.53
C ASP A 372 -2.89 -16.49 5.52
N LEU A 373 -3.13 -16.82 6.78
CA LEU A 373 -2.16 -16.89 7.88
C LEU A 373 -1.48 -18.28 7.94
N GLY A 374 -2.05 -19.27 7.26
CA GLY A 374 -1.86 -20.72 7.30
C GLY A 374 -0.65 -21.30 6.59
N ILE A 375 0.51 -20.62 6.60
CA ILE A 375 1.82 -21.27 6.36
C ILE A 375 2.75 -21.23 7.58
N ARG A 376 2.43 -20.45 8.64
CA ARG A 376 3.46 -20.09 9.63
C ARG A 376 3.19 -20.50 11.09
N ASN A 377 2.08 -21.19 11.35
CA ASN A 377 1.83 -21.81 12.67
C ASN A 377 2.37 -23.25 12.80
N MET A 378 3.23 -23.70 11.88
CA MET A 378 3.99 -24.94 12.05
C MET A 378 5.45 -24.61 12.33
N PHE A 379 5.80 -24.33 13.60
CA PHE A 379 6.91 -24.95 14.35
C PHE A 379 6.98 -24.44 15.79
#